data_AF-A0A9E2CYH1-F1
#
_entry.id   AF-A0A9E2CYH1-F1
#
_cell.length_a   1.000
_cell.length_b   1.000
_cell.length_c   1.000
_cell.angle_alpha   90.00
_cell.angle_beta   90.00
_cell.angle_gamma   90.00
#
_symmetry.space_group_name_H-M   'P 1'
#
loop_
_entity.id
_entity.type
_entity.pdbx_description
1 polymer ?
#
loop_
_entity_poly.entity_id
_entity_poly.type
_entity_poly.pdbx_seq_one_letter_code
_entity_poly.pdbx_strand_id
1 'polypeptide(L)'
;MFFKNSRYRQQPFAVTIDAKGRRFKSLTLRAAPETDGTFLHTIEQGDRLDHLAYKYYKAPRKWWRIVDGNTEFFSPLDLLGAGVTKCVSISLGHDDESGEPPWSVLAGKFSALIGIVSYQFEEKVLLREYTLTVAGEEIPVADQSYLRAVIIDYNSLTITIDALTTAINASGFVAGTPENRGRIGRQIIIPPDAPA
;
A
#
# COMPACT_ATOMS: atom_id res chain seq x y z
N MET A 1 -3.44 -6.07 -36.10
CA MET A 1 -3.58 -7.52 -35.81
C MET A 1 -2.72 -7.82 -34.59
N PHE A 2 -3.20 -8.62 -33.63
CA PHE A 2 -2.46 -8.92 -32.40
C PHE A 2 -1.40 -10.01 -32.58
N PHE A 3 -0.32 -9.95 -31.80
CA PHE A 3 0.68 -11.02 -31.74
C PHE A 3 0.08 -12.33 -31.22
N LYS A 4 0.67 -13.47 -31.61
CA LYS A 4 0.23 -14.81 -31.20
C LYS A 4 0.18 -15.00 -29.67
N ASN A 5 1.00 -14.30 -28.92
CA ASN A 5 1.09 -14.36 -27.46
C ASN A 5 0.49 -13.11 -26.77
N SER A 6 -0.29 -12.31 -27.49
CA SER A 6 -0.92 -11.11 -26.92
C SER A 6 -2.09 -11.48 -26.02
N ARG A 7 -2.20 -10.77 -24.89
CA ARG A 7 -3.38 -10.83 -23.99
C ARG A 7 -4.72 -10.51 -24.66
N TYR A 8 -4.71 -9.82 -25.82
CA TYR A 8 -5.91 -9.44 -26.57
C TYR A 8 -6.19 -10.34 -27.77
N ARG A 9 -5.42 -11.42 -27.96
CA ARG A 9 -5.53 -12.26 -29.16
C ARG A 9 -6.93 -12.86 -29.33
N GLN A 10 -7.53 -13.33 -28.26
CA GLN A 10 -8.83 -13.99 -28.27
C GLN A 10 -9.99 -13.03 -27.96
N GLN A 11 -9.71 -11.74 -27.80
CA GLN A 11 -10.73 -10.77 -27.39
C GLN A 11 -11.70 -10.47 -28.55
N PRO A 12 -13.03 -10.52 -28.31
CA PRO A 12 -13.99 -10.24 -29.36
C PRO A 12 -13.97 -8.77 -29.76
N PHE A 13 -14.36 -8.51 -31.00
CA PHE A 13 -14.53 -7.15 -31.51
C PHE A 13 -15.99 -6.72 -31.39
N ALA A 14 -16.22 -5.50 -30.96
CA ALA A 14 -17.50 -4.82 -31.10
C ALA A 14 -17.49 -3.98 -32.38
N VAL A 15 -18.62 -3.95 -33.10
CA VAL A 15 -18.80 -3.09 -34.26
C VAL A 15 -19.86 -2.06 -33.91
N THR A 16 -19.46 -0.79 -33.87
CA THR A 16 -20.37 0.33 -33.61
C THR A 16 -20.62 1.09 -34.90
N ILE A 17 -21.83 1.59 -35.07
CA ILE A 17 -22.24 2.40 -36.22
C ILE A 17 -22.43 3.84 -35.75
N ASP A 18 -21.73 4.78 -36.37
CA ASP A 18 -21.90 6.22 -36.15
C ASP A 18 -23.19 6.72 -36.83
N ALA A 19 -23.68 7.90 -36.42
CA ALA A 19 -24.87 8.55 -36.98
C ALA A 19 -24.79 8.73 -38.52
N LYS A 20 -23.57 8.77 -39.08
CA LYS A 20 -23.32 8.84 -40.54
C LYS A 20 -23.25 7.46 -41.24
N GLY A 21 -23.63 6.38 -40.56
CA GLY A 21 -23.61 5.01 -41.09
C GLY A 21 -22.22 4.36 -41.18
N ARG A 22 -21.19 5.00 -40.62
CA ARG A 22 -19.80 4.49 -40.64
C ARG A 22 -19.64 3.38 -39.61
N ARG A 23 -19.01 2.27 -39.99
CA ARG A 23 -18.72 1.13 -39.11
C ARG A 23 -17.33 1.26 -38.50
N PHE A 24 -17.26 1.22 -37.17
CA PHE A 24 -16.02 1.21 -36.41
C PHE A 24 -15.86 -0.13 -35.70
N LYS A 25 -14.73 -0.79 -35.92
CA LYS A 25 -14.34 -2.02 -35.24
C LYS A 25 -13.49 -1.69 -34.03
N SER A 26 -14.02 -1.92 -32.83
CA SER A 26 -13.32 -1.74 -31.56
C SER A 26 -13.17 -3.07 -30.83
N LEU A 27 -12.31 -3.11 -29.83
CA LEU A 27 -12.19 -4.27 -28.95
C LEU A 27 -13.09 -4.09 -27.73
N THR A 28 -13.70 -5.17 -27.29
CA THR A 28 -14.43 -5.16 -26.03
C THR A 28 -13.45 -5.08 -24.85
N LEU A 29 -13.93 -4.54 -23.72
CA LEU A 29 -13.17 -4.56 -22.47
C LEU A 29 -12.91 -6.00 -22.02
N ARG A 30 -11.66 -6.30 -21.65
CA ARG A 30 -11.27 -7.61 -21.12
C ARG A 30 -11.41 -7.60 -19.60
N ALA A 31 -12.15 -8.56 -19.06
CA ALA A 31 -12.12 -8.86 -17.63
C ALA A 31 -10.80 -9.57 -17.27
N ALA A 32 -10.24 -9.26 -16.10
CA ALA A 32 -9.12 -10.02 -15.57
C ALA A 32 -9.62 -11.44 -15.21
N PRO A 33 -8.89 -12.50 -15.59
CA PRO A 33 -9.27 -13.85 -15.22
C PRO A 33 -9.10 -14.05 -13.71
N GLU A 34 -10.03 -14.77 -13.09
CA GLU A 34 -9.79 -15.32 -11.75
C GLU A 34 -8.56 -16.22 -11.83
N THR A 35 -7.59 -15.94 -10.97
CA THR A 35 -6.32 -16.64 -10.95
C THR A 35 -6.16 -17.33 -9.62
N ASP A 36 -6.21 -18.66 -9.63
CA ASP A 36 -5.82 -19.47 -8.48
C ASP A 36 -4.29 -19.48 -8.39
N GLY A 37 -3.76 -18.62 -7.52
CA GLY A 37 -2.33 -18.48 -7.29
C GLY A 37 -1.76 -19.62 -6.46
N THR A 38 -0.83 -20.41 -7.01
CA THR A 38 -0.08 -21.41 -6.22
C THR A 38 1.29 -20.90 -5.76
N PHE A 39 1.87 -19.90 -6.43
CA PHE A 39 3.22 -19.40 -6.15
C PHE A 39 3.20 -17.94 -5.69
N LEU A 40 3.97 -17.66 -4.64
CA LEU A 40 4.14 -16.33 -4.08
C LEU A 40 5.58 -15.86 -4.32
N HIS A 41 5.74 -14.61 -4.77
CA HIS A 41 7.02 -13.93 -4.85
C HIS A 41 7.06 -12.77 -3.86
N THR A 42 8.12 -12.69 -3.07
CA THR A 42 8.35 -11.57 -2.17
C THR A 42 9.04 -10.44 -2.93
N ILE A 43 8.43 -9.26 -2.97
CA ILE A 43 8.95 -8.10 -3.68
C ILE A 43 10.27 -7.65 -3.04
N GLU A 44 11.31 -7.54 -3.85
CA GLU A 44 12.62 -7.03 -3.47
C GLU A 44 12.87 -5.64 -4.05
N GLN A 45 13.84 -4.92 -3.48
CA GLN A 45 14.24 -3.62 -4.01
C GLN A 45 14.82 -3.78 -5.42
N GLY A 46 14.30 -3.01 -6.38
CA GLY A 46 14.74 -3.08 -7.78
C GLY A 46 13.99 -4.11 -8.62
N ASP A 47 13.00 -4.81 -8.05
CA ASP A 47 12.11 -5.65 -8.83
C ASP A 47 11.40 -4.85 -9.92
N ARG A 48 11.37 -5.44 -11.12
CA ARG A 48 10.63 -4.92 -12.27
C ARG A 48 9.77 -6.03 -12.87
N LEU A 49 8.57 -5.67 -13.31
CA LEU A 49 7.59 -6.63 -13.82
C LEU A 49 8.08 -7.44 -15.04
N ASP A 50 8.86 -6.81 -15.92
CA ASP A 50 9.51 -7.46 -17.07
C ASP A 50 10.58 -8.48 -16.63
N HIS A 51 11.39 -8.14 -15.62
CA HIS A 51 12.39 -9.04 -15.03
C HIS A 51 11.73 -10.21 -14.31
N LEU A 52 10.68 -9.97 -13.53
CA LEU A 52 9.92 -11.02 -12.86
C LEU A 52 9.27 -11.96 -13.89
N ALA A 53 8.65 -11.41 -14.94
CA ALA A 53 8.09 -12.22 -16.02
C ALA A 53 9.16 -13.05 -16.74
N TYR A 54 10.36 -12.52 -16.93
CA TYR A 54 11.47 -13.31 -17.46
C TYR A 54 11.95 -14.39 -16.49
N LYS A 55 12.05 -14.08 -15.19
CA LYS A 55 12.44 -15.03 -14.14
C LYS A 55 11.52 -16.26 -14.14
N TYR A 56 10.21 -16.02 -14.09
CA TYR A 56 9.18 -17.07 -13.94
C TYR A 56 8.70 -17.68 -15.25
N TYR A 57 8.54 -16.90 -16.32
CA TYR A 57 7.95 -17.38 -17.59
C TYR A 57 8.94 -17.46 -18.75
N LYS A 58 10.21 -17.10 -18.53
CA LYS A 58 11.24 -16.95 -19.58
C LYS A 58 10.81 -16.02 -20.72
N ALA A 59 9.85 -15.13 -20.46
CA ALA A 59 9.29 -14.21 -21.45
C ALA A 59 8.93 -12.88 -20.78
N PRO A 60 9.72 -11.81 -20.98
CA PRO A 60 9.49 -10.53 -20.29
C PRO A 60 8.16 -9.88 -20.68
N ARG A 61 7.66 -10.16 -21.89
CA ARG A 61 6.36 -9.65 -22.39
C ARG A 61 5.14 -10.29 -21.73
N LYS A 62 5.30 -11.31 -20.87
CA LYS A 62 4.21 -11.95 -20.12
C LYS A 62 3.94 -11.30 -18.75
N TRP A 63 4.53 -10.14 -18.46
CA TRP A 63 4.35 -9.41 -17.20
C TRP A 63 2.89 -9.10 -16.86
N TRP A 64 2.04 -8.93 -17.88
CA TRP A 64 0.60 -8.68 -17.69
C TRP A 64 -0.11 -9.82 -16.96
N ARG A 65 0.45 -11.04 -16.95
CA ARG A 65 -0.10 -12.16 -16.16
C ARG A 65 0.03 -11.91 -14.67
N ILE A 66 1.19 -11.42 -14.24
CA ILE A 66 1.44 -11.08 -12.84
C ILE A 66 0.42 -10.01 -12.41
N VAL A 67 0.19 -8.99 -13.24
CA VAL A 67 -0.80 -7.95 -12.94
C VAL A 67 -2.23 -8.51 -12.93
N ASP A 68 -2.61 -9.29 -13.94
CA ASP A 68 -3.94 -9.89 -14.02
C ASP A 68 -4.23 -10.84 -12.83
N GLY A 69 -3.19 -11.45 -12.22
CA GLY A 69 -3.32 -12.30 -11.04
C GLY A 69 -3.32 -11.56 -9.69
N ASN A 70 -3.06 -10.25 -9.69
CA ASN A 70 -3.08 -9.40 -8.49
C ASN A 70 -4.01 -8.20 -8.75
N THR A 71 -5.31 -8.49 -8.89
CA THR A 71 -6.35 -7.52 -9.28
C THR A 71 -6.69 -6.49 -8.22
N GLU A 72 -6.21 -6.69 -6.99
CA GLU A 72 -6.34 -5.73 -5.89
C GLU A 72 -5.57 -4.42 -6.15
N PHE A 73 -4.66 -4.39 -7.13
CA PHE A 73 -3.91 -3.19 -7.49
C PHE A 73 -4.45 -2.54 -8.76
N PHE A 74 -4.60 -1.21 -8.70
CA PHE A 74 -5.12 -0.42 -9.81
C PHE A 74 -4.10 -0.26 -10.94
N SER A 75 -2.81 -0.07 -10.61
CA SER A 75 -1.72 0.08 -11.58
C SER A 75 -0.63 -0.98 -11.41
N PRO A 76 0.01 -1.44 -12.52
CA PRO A 76 1.21 -2.27 -12.45
C PRO A 76 2.35 -1.67 -11.62
N LEU A 77 2.42 -0.33 -11.51
CA LEU A 77 3.42 0.35 -10.69
C LEU A 77 3.09 0.29 -9.19
N ASP A 78 1.80 0.33 -8.85
CA ASP A 78 1.33 0.18 -7.47
C ASP A 78 1.65 -1.23 -6.96
N LEU A 79 1.61 -2.22 -7.86
CA LEU A 79 2.01 -3.59 -7.55
C LEU A 79 3.44 -3.67 -6.99
N LEU A 80 4.37 -2.89 -7.55
CA LEU A 80 5.77 -2.84 -7.11
C LEU A 80 6.05 -1.76 -6.03
N GLY A 81 5.03 -1.04 -5.55
CA GLY A 81 5.21 0.09 -4.64
C GLY A 81 5.85 1.34 -5.29
N ALA A 82 6.00 1.34 -6.62
CA ALA A 82 6.47 2.49 -7.41
C ALA A 82 5.32 3.45 -7.79
N GLY A 83 4.10 3.12 -7.36
CA GLY A 83 2.89 3.94 -7.52
C GLY A 83 2.97 5.33 -6.90
N VAL A 84 1.99 6.17 -7.24
CA VAL A 84 1.80 7.52 -6.64
C VAL A 84 1.17 7.44 -5.25
N THR A 85 0.40 6.39 -4.99
CA THR A 85 -0.10 6.11 -3.64
C THR A 85 1.00 5.45 -2.83
N LYS A 86 1.41 6.09 -1.74
CA LYS A 86 2.41 5.60 -0.80
C LYS A 86 1.76 5.28 0.54
N CYS A 87 2.31 4.30 1.24
CA CYS A 87 1.92 3.93 2.59
C CYS A 87 3.07 4.25 3.54
N VAL A 88 2.79 5.04 4.57
CA VAL A 88 3.78 5.44 5.59
C VAL A 88 3.24 5.12 6.98
N SER A 89 4.12 4.66 7.86
CA SER A 89 3.86 4.49 9.28
C SER A 89 4.61 5.59 10.03
N ILE A 90 3.92 6.34 10.88
CA ILE A 90 4.53 7.40 11.70
C ILE A 90 4.23 7.09 13.15
N SER A 91 5.27 6.89 13.95
CA SER A 91 5.13 6.73 15.41
C SER A 91 4.62 8.01 16.05
N LEU A 92 3.81 7.88 17.08
CA LEU A 92 3.17 8.99 17.77
C LEU A 92 3.62 9.01 19.23
N GLY A 93 4.31 10.07 19.63
CA GLY A 93 4.54 10.38 21.04
C GLY A 93 3.37 11.20 21.58
N HIS A 94 2.96 10.94 22.81
CA HIS A 94 2.02 11.77 23.56
C HIS A 94 2.38 11.69 25.03
N ASP A 95 2.29 12.81 25.73
CA ASP A 95 2.48 12.85 27.17
C ASP A 95 1.17 12.50 27.87
N ASP A 96 1.07 11.27 28.37
CA ASP A 96 -0.14 10.75 29.02
C ASP A 96 -0.45 11.49 30.35
N GLU A 97 0.53 12.15 30.97
CA GLU A 97 0.29 13.01 32.14
C GLU A 97 -0.51 14.27 31.79
N SER A 98 -0.37 14.75 30.55
CA SER A 98 -1.08 15.92 30.03
C SER A 98 -2.55 15.64 29.66
N GLY A 99 -2.99 14.37 29.70
CA GLY A 99 -4.38 13.95 29.48
C GLY A 99 -4.55 12.91 28.39
N GLU A 100 -5.78 12.67 27.96
CA GLU A 100 -6.10 11.68 26.93
C GLU A 100 -5.49 12.03 25.56
N PRO A 101 -5.00 11.04 24.80
CA PRO A 101 -4.43 11.26 23.47
C PRO A 101 -5.46 11.90 22.52
N PRO A 102 -5.11 12.99 21.81
CA PRO A 102 -6.05 13.79 21.02
C PRO A 102 -6.37 13.15 19.64
N TRP A 103 -6.84 11.90 19.64
CA TRP A 103 -7.15 11.12 18.44
C TRP A 103 -8.18 11.79 17.52
N SER A 104 -9.23 12.37 18.11
CA SER A 104 -10.29 13.05 17.37
C SER A 104 -9.78 14.30 16.65
N VAL A 105 -8.88 15.06 17.29
CA VAL A 105 -8.24 16.23 16.70
C VAL A 105 -7.38 15.80 15.51
N LEU A 106 -6.57 14.74 15.69
CA LEU A 106 -5.74 14.20 14.61
C LEU A 106 -6.58 13.71 13.42
N ALA A 107 -7.65 12.94 13.68
CA ALA A 107 -8.58 12.48 12.65
C ALA A 107 -9.26 13.65 11.91
N GLY A 108 -9.64 14.71 12.64
CA GLY A 108 -10.17 15.94 12.05
C GLY A 108 -9.17 16.64 11.13
N LYS A 109 -7.89 16.68 11.52
CA LYS A 109 -6.82 17.25 10.68
C LYS A 109 -6.59 16.41 9.42
N PHE A 110 -6.54 15.09 9.54
CA PHE A 110 -6.34 14.21 8.38
C PHE A 110 -7.51 14.23 7.39
N SER A 111 -8.74 14.25 7.88
CA SER A 111 -9.91 14.36 7.00
C SER A 111 -9.99 15.71 6.26
N ALA A 112 -9.36 16.76 6.78
CA ALA A 112 -9.27 18.06 6.11
C ALA A 112 -8.15 18.15 5.06
N LEU A 113 -7.19 17.23 5.07
CA LEU A 113 -6.05 17.24 4.15
C LEU A 113 -6.40 16.57 2.82
N ILE A 114 -6.16 17.30 1.72
CA ILE A 114 -6.32 16.75 0.38
C ILE A 114 -5.13 15.84 0.06
N GLY A 115 -5.41 14.62 -0.40
CA GLY A 115 -4.39 13.65 -0.80
C GLY A 115 -4.22 12.49 0.16
N ILE A 116 -4.85 12.51 1.35
CA ILE A 116 -4.97 11.32 2.18
C ILE A 116 -6.06 10.41 1.59
N VAL A 117 -5.72 9.14 1.36
CA VAL A 117 -6.62 8.11 0.83
C VAL A 117 -7.26 7.35 1.97
N SER A 118 -6.46 6.93 2.94
CA SER A 118 -6.91 6.21 4.12
C SER A 118 -5.94 6.44 5.28
N TYR A 119 -6.40 6.23 6.51
CA TYR A 119 -5.53 6.17 7.69
C TYR A 119 -6.07 5.20 8.74
N GLN A 120 -5.16 4.63 9.53
CA GLN A 120 -5.47 3.72 10.62
C GLN A 120 -4.56 4.00 11.82
N PHE A 121 -5.17 4.09 13.01
CA PHE A 121 -4.43 4.22 14.26
C PHE A 121 -4.09 2.84 14.83
N GLU A 122 -2.84 2.67 15.26
CA GLU A 122 -2.35 1.50 16.00
C GLU A 122 -1.93 1.97 17.40
N GLU A 123 -2.45 1.33 18.44
CA GLU A 123 -2.04 1.55 19.82
C GLU A 123 -1.81 0.19 20.48
N LYS A 124 -0.60 0.02 21.03
CA LYS A 124 -0.19 -1.20 21.72
C LYS A 124 0.27 -0.86 23.12
N VAL A 125 -0.42 -1.43 24.11
CA VAL A 125 -0.08 -1.29 25.53
C VAL A 125 0.95 -2.35 25.90
N LEU A 126 2.05 -1.92 26.50
CA LEU A 126 3.13 -2.78 26.99
C LEU A 126 3.28 -2.57 28.49
N LEU A 127 3.15 -3.65 29.25
CA LEU A 127 3.52 -3.68 30.66
C LEU A 127 5.04 -3.79 30.77
N ARG A 128 5.66 -2.81 31.40
CA ARG A 128 7.09 -2.80 31.69
C ARG A 128 7.28 -2.87 33.20
N GLU A 129 7.94 -3.93 33.66
CA GLU A 129 8.36 -4.04 35.04
C GLU A 129 9.77 -3.46 35.18
N TYR A 130 9.95 -2.51 36.09
CA TYR A 130 11.26 -2.00 36.46
C TYR A 130 11.34 -1.75 37.96
N THR A 131 12.55 -1.86 38.52
CA THR A 131 12.78 -1.61 39.94
C THR A 131 13.11 -0.14 40.17
N LEU A 132 12.39 0.48 41.11
CA LEU A 132 12.73 1.80 41.63
C LEU A 132 13.36 1.64 43.01
N THR A 133 14.53 2.24 43.20
CA THR A 133 15.14 2.35 44.52
C THR A 133 14.59 3.59 45.21
N VAL A 134 13.64 3.42 46.13
CA VAL A 134 13.10 4.50 46.96
C VAL A 134 13.59 4.29 48.38
N ALA A 135 14.30 5.29 48.94
CA ALA A 135 14.88 5.22 50.29
C ALA A 135 15.81 4.01 50.57
N GLY A 136 16.43 3.43 49.53
CA GLY A 136 17.35 2.29 49.65
C GLY A 136 16.69 0.91 49.53
N GLU A 137 15.38 0.86 49.28
CA GLU A 137 14.63 -0.38 49.04
C GLU A 137 14.25 -0.50 47.56
N GLU A 138 14.49 -1.68 46.96
CA GLU A 138 14.13 -1.95 45.57
C GLU A 138 12.66 -2.38 45.48
N ILE A 139 11.83 -1.50 44.92
CA ILE A 139 10.40 -1.75 44.75
C ILE A 139 10.16 -2.11 43.28
N PRO A 140 9.61 -3.31 42.96
CA PRO A 140 9.19 -3.63 41.60
C PRO A 140 7.95 -2.79 41.27
N VAL A 141 8.09 -1.93 40.27
CA VAL A 141 7.00 -1.11 39.74
C VAL A 141 6.66 -1.61 38.34
N ALA A 142 5.38 -1.93 38.15
CA ALA A 142 4.84 -2.20 36.83
C ALA A 142 4.29 -0.88 36.27
N ASP A 143 4.82 -0.47 35.12
CA ASP A 143 4.40 0.72 34.40
C ASP A 143 3.81 0.34 33.04
N GLN A 144 2.86 1.13 32.57
CA GLN A 144 2.25 0.94 31.26
C GLN A 144 2.91 1.89 30.26
N SER A 145 3.58 1.32 29.27
CA SER A 145 4.12 2.08 28.15
C SER A 145 3.25 1.87 26.90
N TYR A 146 2.98 2.95 26.16
CA TYR A 146 2.14 2.91 24.97
C TYR A 146 3.00 3.08 23.72
N LEU A 147 2.90 2.14 22.79
CA LEU A 147 3.41 2.30 21.43
C LEU A 147 2.26 2.69 20.53
N ARG A 148 2.26 3.94 20.08
CA ARG A 148 1.25 4.50 19.19
C ARG A 148 1.86 4.77 17.82
N ALA A 149 1.10 4.48 16.78
CA ALA A 149 1.47 4.79 15.41
C ALA A 149 0.23 5.11 14.58
N VAL A 150 0.42 5.85 13.50
CA VAL A 150 -0.59 5.97 12.45
C VAL A 150 -0.03 5.47 11.12
N ILE A 151 -0.80 4.62 10.47
CA ILE A 151 -0.56 4.16 9.11
C ILE A 151 -1.40 5.03 8.19
N ILE A 152 -0.77 5.63 7.18
CA ILE A 152 -1.42 6.57 6.27
C ILE A 152 -1.13 6.13 4.84
N ASP A 153 -2.19 5.94 4.07
CA ASP A 153 -2.10 5.87 2.61
C ASP A 153 -2.36 7.26 2.04
N TYR A 154 -1.41 7.79 1.28
CA TYR A 154 -1.49 9.13 0.72
C TYR A 154 -0.97 9.18 -0.72
N ASN A 155 -1.46 10.15 -1.48
CA ASN A 155 -0.99 10.46 -2.81
C ASN A 155 0.22 11.40 -2.74
N SER A 156 1.40 10.89 -3.12
CA SER A 156 2.66 11.63 -3.05
C SER A 156 2.75 12.82 -4.01
N LEU A 157 1.82 12.97 -4.94
CA LEU A 157 1.74 14.14 -5.83
C LEU A 157 0.98 15.32 -5.20
N THR A 158 0.15 15.04 -4.19
CA THR A 158 -0.73 16.05 -3.59
C THR A 158 -0.24 16.50 -2.22
N ILE A 159 0.35 15.58 -1.45
CA ILE A 159 0.80 15.85 -0.08
C ILE A 159 2.18 15.25 0.17
N THR A 160 3.01 15.97 0.92
CA THR A 160 4.35 15.54 1.32
C THR A 160 4.33 14.93 2.73
N ILE A 161 5.35 14.14 3.04
CA ILE A 161 5.53 13.56 4.38
C ILE A 161 5.64 14.67 5.44
N ASP A 162 6.32 15.77 5.12
CA ASP A 162 6.47 16.92 6.03
C ASP A 162 5.12 17.57 6.39
N ALA A 163 4.17 17.60 5.44
CA ALA A 163 2.83 18.09 5.72
C ALA A 163 2.06 17.16 6.66
N LEU A 164 2.25 15.83 6.54
CA LEU A 164 1.66 14.85 7.46
C LEU A 164 2.24 14.98 8.87
N THR A 165 3.56 15.09 9.01
CA THR A 165 4.21 15.26 10.32
C THR A 165 3.84 16.60 10.95
N THR A 166 3.70 17.67 10.15
CA THR A 166 3.20 18.97 10.63
C THR A 166 1.77 18.86 11.15
N ALA A 167 0.89 18.13 10.45
CA ALA A 167 -0.49 17.93 10.90
C ALA A 167 -0.58 17.10 12.18
N ILE A 168 0.30 16.10 12.35
CA ILE A 168 0.44 15.32 13.59
C ILE A 168 0.91 16.21 14.74
N ASN A 169 1.96 17.01 14.53
CA ASN A 169 2.46 17.92 15.57
C ASN A 169 1.40 18.96 15.97
N ALA A 170 0.62 19.45 15.00
CA ALA A 170 -0.44 20.41 15.24
C ALA A 170 -1.69 19.84 15.94
N SER A 171 -1.81 18.52 16.09
CA SER A 171 -2.92 17.90 16.82
C SER A 171 -2.60 17.61 18.29
N GLY A 172 -1.34 17.82 18.73
CA GLY A 172 -0.88 17.58 20.09
C GLY A 172 -0.05 16.30 20.25
N PHE A 173 0.12 15.51 19.20
CA PHE A 173 1.09 14.41 19.19
C PHE A 173 2.49 14.90 18.82
N VAL A 174 3.51 14.13 19.17
CA VAL A 174 4.89 14.30 18.68
C VAL A 174 5.11 13.28 17.57
N ALA A 175 5.29 13.74 16.34
CA ALA A 175 5.56 12.87 15.20
C ALA A 175 6.97 12.27 15.30
N GLY A 176 7.06 10.94 15.29
CA GLY A 176 8.31 10.20 15.17
C GLY A 176 8.82 10.13 13.73
N THR A 177 9.88 9.34 13.52
CA THR A 177 10.47 9.13 12.19
C THR A 177 9.48 8.43 11.27
N PRO A 178 9.17 8.99 10.08
CA PRO A 178 8.32 8.33 9.10
C PRO A 178 9.01 7.11 8.50
N GLU A 179 8.35 5.96 8.58
CA GLU A 179 8.81 4.71 7.99
C GLU A 179 7.94 4.37 6.77
N ASN A 180 8.56 4.31 5.60
CA ASN A 180 7.87 3.87 4.40
C ASN A 180 7.49 2.39 4.52
N ARG A 181 6.21 2.10 4.73
CA ARG A 181 5.64 0.77 4.53
C ARG A 181 5.44 0.55 3.04
N GLY A 182 6.55 0.55 2.30
CA GLY A 182 6.56 0.16 0.90
C GLY A 182 6.10 -1.28 0.71
N ARG A 183 6.10 -1.73 -0.54
CA ARG A 183 5.77 -3.13 -0.86
C ARG A 183 6.95 -4.08 -0.80
N ILE A 184 8.15 -3.57 -0.59
CA ILE A 184 9.36 -4.37 -0.38
C ILE A 184 9.09 -5.30 0.82
N GLY A 185 9.35 -6.59 0.65
CA GLY A 185 9.08 -7.62 1.64
C GLY A 185 7.65 -8.18 1.63
N ARG A 186 6.71 -7.59 0.87
CA ARG A 186 5.36 -8.15 0.70
C ARG A 186 5.30 -9.15 -0.45
N GLN A 187 4.34 -10.05 -0.37
CA GLN A 187 4.14 -11.08 -1.39
C GLN A 187 3.19 -10.61 -2.49
N ILE A 188 3.41 -11.14 -3.69
CA ILE A 188 2.52 -11.06 -4.85
C ILE A 188 2.30 -12.46 -5.41
N ILE A 189 1.15 -12.67 -6.04
CA ILE A 189 0.81 -13.91 -6.71
C ILE A 189 1.54 -13.97 -8.05
N ILE A 190 2.19 -15.11 -8.33
CA ILE A 190 2.73 -15.44 -9.64
C ILE A 190 1.87 -16.56 -10.25
N PRO A 191 0.99 -16.25 -11.20
CA PRO A 191 0.19 -17.27 -11.89
C PRO A 191 1.07 -18.32 -12.58
N PRO A 192 0.63 -19.58 -12.71
CA PRO A 192 1.33 -20.56 -13.53
C PRO A 192 1.36 -20.16 -15.02
N ASP A 193 2.36 -20.65 -15.77
CA ASP A 193 2.46 -20.39 -17.22
C ASP A 193 1.53 -21.30 -18.03
N ALA A 194 0.21 -21.17 -17.83
CA ALA A 194 -0.79 -21.88 -18.63
C ALA A 194 -0.89 -21.32 -20.05
N PRO A 195 -1.23 -22.09 -21.10
CA PRO A 195 -1.53 -21.53 -22.41
C PRO A 195 -2.72 -20.55 -22.34
N ALA A 196 -2.59 -19.40 -23.03
CA ALA A 196 -3.62 -18.36 -23.12
C ALA A 196 -4.60 -18.64 -24.28
#